data_AF-A0A819QFT2-F1
#
_entry.id   AF-A0A819QFT2-F1
#
_cell.length_a   1.000
_cell.length_b   1.000
_cell.length_c   1.000
_cell.angle_alpha   90.00
_cell.angle_beta   90.00
_cell.angle_gamma   90.00
#
_symmetry.space_group_name_H-M   'P 1'
#
loop_
_entity.id
_entity.type
_entity.pdbx_description
1 polymer ?
#
loop_
_entity_poly.entity_id
_entity_poly.type
_entity_poly.pdbx_seq_one_letter_code
_entity_poly.pdbx_strand_id
1 'polypeptide(L)'
;MSTWYSFGNIVEYGIDFHVNTAAGRSLISGLYILSLILVATYTANLASDLTISKSKDVISGIDDIKSGKIPFNPIGIRIGTAGEDYYLREVSNGNRNYYPLKSRKETFDNLLASIIDASFIDIGVGEYVTNNIYYNLTLVGEDFGEGLFGIITPQQWIYAQDLDVVILSLRESGTIEKLRQ
;
A
#
# COMPACT_ATOMS: atom_id res chain seq x y z
N MET A 1 36.29 -32.60 19.89
CA MET A 1 36.53 -31.37 19.11
C MET A 1 36.86 -30.25 20.09
N SER A 2 37.86 -29.42 19.80
CA SER A 2 38.06 -28.18 20.58
C SER A 2 36.88 -27.24 20.30
N THR A 3 36.26 -26.69 21.34
CA THR A 3 35.11 -25.77 21.23
C THR A 3 35.42 -24.56 20.35
N TRP A 4 36.68 -24.12 20.37
CA TRP A 4 37.19 -23.04 19.53
C TRP A 4 37.12 -23.35 18.02
N TYR A 5 37.40 -24.60 17.65
CA TYR A 5 37.35 -25.02 16.25
C TYR A 5 35.90 -25.12 15.74
N SER A 6 34.99 -25.62 16.57
CA SER A 6 33.56 -25.63 16.23
C SER A 6 33.00 -24.23 16.07
N PHE A 7 33.39 -23.29 16.94
CA PHE A 7 33.01 -21.89 16.82
C PHE A 7 33.55 -21.26 15.52
N GLY A 8 34.83 -21.45 15.21
CA GLY A 8 35.45 -20.93 13.99
C GLY A 8 34.78 -21.39 12.69
N ASN A 9 34.37 -22.67 12.62
CA ASN A 9 33.63 -23.18 11.46
C ASN A 9 32.25 -22.52 11.30
N ILE A 10 31.56 -22.22 12.42
CA ILE A 10 30.24 -21.58 12.39
C ILE A 10 30.34 -20.12 11.91
N VAL A 11 31.38 -19.39 12.33
CA VAL A 11 31.61 -18.01 11.92
C VAL A 11 32.41 -17.88 10.61
N GLU A 12 32.64 -19.00 9.91
CA GLU A 12 33.48 -19.09 8.70
C GLU A 12 34.89 -18.50 8.86
N TYR A 13 35.39 -18.45 10.10
CA TYR A 13 36.75 -18.00 10.37
C TYR A 13 37.71 -19.14 10.04
N GLY A 14 38.61 -18.90 9.08
CA GLY A 14 39.59 -19.89 8.62
C GLY A 14 40.59 -20.27 9.73
N ILE A 15 40.22 -21.23 10.56
CA ILE A 15 41.10 -21.82 11.58
C ILE A 15 41.82 -23.02 10.95
N ASP A 16 43.14 -22.96 10.89
CA ASP A 16 43.97 -24.05 10.38
C ASP A 16 44.01 -25.23 11.37
N PHE A 17 43.16 -26.23 11.14
CA PHE A 17 43.08 -27.42 11.97
C PHE A 17 42.83 -28.66 11.11
N HIS A 18 43.78 -29.59 11.16
CA HIS A 18 43.80 -30.79 10.33
C HIS A 18 43.33 -32.02 11.13
N VAL A 19 42.13 -32.53 10.82
CA VAL A 19 41.61 -33.76 11.44
C VAL A 19 42.01 -35.00 10.63
N ASN A 20 42.76 -35.89 11.28
CA ASN A 20 43.36 -37.07 10.66
C ASN A 20 42.44 -38.30 10.62
N THR A 21 41.28 -38.27 11.28
CA THR A 21 40.35 -39.43 11.36
C THR A 21 39.17 -39.29 10.38
N ALA A 22 38.75 -40.41 9.76
CA ALA A 22 37.66 -40.43 8.77
C ALA A 22 36.31 -39.96 9.35
N ALA A 23 35.98 -40.38 10.57
CA ALA A 23 34.77 -39.94 11.28
C ALA A 23 34.79 -38.43 11.58
N GLY A 24 35.96 -37.88 11.91
CA GLY A 24 36.12 -36.46 12.19
C GLY A 24 35.90 -35.57 10.97
N ARG A 25 36.35 -36.01 9.79
CA ARG A 25 36.09 -35.30 8.51
C ARG A 25 34.61 -35.23 8.17
N SER A 26 33.86 -36.30 8.43
CA SER A 26 32.40 -36.34 8.19
C SER A 26 31.65 -35.35 9.10
N LEU A 27 32.05 -35.27 10.38
CA LEU A 27 31.48 -34.31 11.32
C LEU A 27 31.79 -32.86 10.94
N ILE A 28 32.99 -32.57 10.44
CA ILE A 28 33.37 -31.23 9.96
C ILE A 28 32.55 -30.84 8.74
N SER A 29 32.41 -31.74 7.77
CA SER A 29 31.58 -31.49 6.59
C SER A 29 30.14 -31.20 6.96
N GLY A 30 29.57 -31.93 7.93
CA GLY A 30 28.23 -31.65 8.45
C GLY A 30 28.13 -30.29 9.14
N LEU A 31 29.14 -29.93 9.94
CA LEU A 31 29.20 -28.64 10.62
C LEU A 31 29.33 -27.46 9.64
N TYR A 32 30.10 -27.62 8.56
CA TYR A 32 30.27 -26.63 7.51
C TYR A 32 28.99 -26.43 6.68
N ILE A 33 28.28 -27.52 6.38
CA ILE A 33 26.97 -27.42 5.73
C ILE A 33 25.97 -26.71 6.65
N LEU A 34 25.98 -27.01 7.95
CA LEU A 34 25.12 -26.35 8.93
C LEU A 34 25.40 -24.85 9.02
N SER A 35 26.67 -24.44 9.04
CA SER A 35 27.04 -23.02 9.09
C SER A 35 26.57 -22.28 7.84
N LEU A 36 26.77 -22.86 6.65
CA LEU A 36 26.27 -22.31 5.39
C LEU A 36 24.75 -22.12 5.40
N ILE A 37 23.99 -23.10 5.90
CA ILE A 37 22.52 -22.98 6.00
C ILE A 37 22.12 -21.85 6.95
N LEU A 38 22.83 -21.68 8.07
CA LEU A 38 22.52 -20.65 9.07
C LEU A 38 22.76 -19.25 8.49
N VAL A 39 23.93 -19.02 7.87
CA VAL A 39 24.26 -17.75 7.21
C VAL A 39 23.29 -17.48 6.07
N ALA A 40 23.02 -18.47 5.21
CA ALA A 40 22.07 -18.33 4.12
C ALA A 40 20.65 -17.99 4.61
N THR A 41 20.19 -18.60 5.71
CA THR A 41 18.87 -18.31 6.30
C THR A 41 18.83 -16.88 6.86
N TYR A 42 19.89 -16.44 7.53
CA TYR A 42 19.98 -15.06 8.02
C TYR A 42 19.97 -14.06 6.86
N THR A 43 20.78 -14.28 5.82
CA THR A 43 20.79 -13.44 4.62
C THR A 43 19.45 -13.48 3.89
N ALA A 44 18.77 -14.63 3.82
CA ALA A 44 17.45 -14.76 3.20
C ALA A 44 16.37 -14.00 3.98
N ASN A 45 16.36 -14.09 5.31
CA ASN A 45 15.42 -13.34 6.13
C ASN A 45 15.67 -11.82 6.02
N LEU A 46 16.94 -11.40 6.07
CA LEU A 46 17.29 -10.00 5.88
C LEU A 46 16.91 -9.48 4.48
N ALA A 47 17.18 -10.27 3.43
CA ALA A 47 16.80 -9.93 2.07
C ALA A 47 15.27 -9.88 1.91
N SER A 48 14.55 -10.82 2.53
CA SER A 48 13.09 -10.81 2.60
C SER A 48 12.59 -9.51 3.23
N ASP A 49 13.11 -9.14 4.39
CA ASP A 49 12.74 -7.89 5.07
C ASP A 49 13.05 -6.65 4.22
N LEU A 50 14.19 -6.62 3.54
CA LEU A 50 14.54 -5.52 2.63
C LEU A 50 13.63 -5.44 1.41
N THR A 51 13.19 -6.58 0.86
CA THR A 51 12.27 -6.61 -0.28
C THR A 51 10.83 -6.27 0.11
N ILE A 52 10.44 -6.59 1.35
CA ILE A 52 9.11 -6.28 1.91
C ILE A 52 9.07 -4.87 2.48
N SER A 53 10.22 -4.25 2.74
CA SER A 53 10.33 -2.85 3.17
C SER A 53 9.75 -1.93 2.10
N LYS A 54 8.42 -1.77 2.10
CA LYS A 54 7.75 -0.64 1.48
C LYS A 54 8.36 0.60 2.11
N SER A 55 8.64 1.61 1.28
CA SER A 55 8.95 2.95 1.77
C SER A 55 7.94 3.26 2.87
N LYS A 56 8.40 3.66 4.06
CA LYS A 56 7.49 3.98 5.17
C LYS A 56 6.65 5.16 4.71
N ASP A 57 5.50 4.88 4.13
CA ASP A 57 4.54 5.91 3.77
C ASP A 57 4.18 6.61 5.08
N VAL A 58 4.31 7.94 5.08
CA VAL A 58 4.05 8.80 6.25
C VAL A 58 2.62 8.58 6.78
N ILE A 59 1.74 8.10 5.90
CA ILE A 59 0.32 7.86 6.13
C ILE A 59 0.06 6.41 5.73
N SER A 60 -0.34 5.54 6.66
CA SER A 60 -0.64 4.14 6.32
C SER A 60 -2.11 3.94 5.92
N GLY A 61 -2.99 4.89 6.23
CA GLY A 61 -4.40 4.84 5.87
C GLY A 61 -5.25 5.87 6.62
N ILE A 62 -6.57 5.73 6.50
CA ILE A 62 -7.53 6.65 7.11
C ILE A 62 -7.50 6.62 8.65
N ASP A 63 -7.17 5.47 9.24
CA ASP A 63 -7.12 5.30 10.70
C ASP A 63 -5.98 6.08 11.36
N ASP A 64 -4.87 6.30 10.65
CA ASP A 64 -3.78 7.17 11.11
C ASP A 64 -4.26 8.63 11.23
N ILE A 65 -5.17 9.05 10.35
CA ILE A 65 -5.76 10.39 10.38
C ILE A 65 -6.80 10.48 11.51
N LYS A 66 -7.66 9.47 11.66
CA LYS A 66 -8.67 9.41 12.73
C LYS A 66 -8.06 9.36 14.13
N SER A 67 -6.95 8.64 14.29
CA SER A 67 -6.21 8.55 15.55
C SER A 67 -5.38 9.78 15.89
N GLY A 68 -5.28 10.75 14.96
CA GLY A 68 -4.52 11.99 15.16
C GLY A 68 -3.01 11.80 15.14
N LYS A 69 -2.52 10.69 14.56
CA LYS A 69 -1.08 10.44 14.37
C LYS A 69 -0.44 11.46 13.42
N ILE A 70 -1.25 12.03 12.52
CA ILE A 70 -0.84 13.04 11.54
C ILE A 70 -1.66 14.32 11.80
N PRO A 71 -1.06 15.52 11.75
CA PRO A 71 -1.81 16.76 11.83
C PRO A 71 -2.80 16.88 10.66
N PHE A 72 -3.96 17.47 10.89
CA PHE A 72 -5.00 17.65 9.87
C PHE A 72 -4.69 18.74 8.83
N ASN A 73 -3.79 19.68 9.18
CA ASN A 73 -3.48 20.86 8.40
C ASN A 73 -2.93 20.61 6.98
N PRO A 74 -2.05 19.59 6.74
CA PRO A 74 -1.58 19.25 5.39
C PRO A 74 -2.55 18.35 4.59
N ILE A 75 -3.75 18.03 5.10
CA ILE A 75 -4.71 17.18 4.39
C ILE A 75 -5.57 18.04 3.48
N GLY A 76 -5.46 17.86 2.17
CA GLY A 76 -6.24 18.55 1.16
C GLY A 76 -7.59 17.89 0.90
N ILE A 77 -8.70 18.62 1.03
CA ILE A 77 -10.04 18.08 0.76
C ILE A 77 -10.81 19.02 -0.17
N ARG A 78 -11.46 18.43 -1.18
CA ARG A 78 -12.29 19.18 -2.14
C ARG A 78 -13.64 19.53 -1.54
N ILE A 79 -13.93 20.83 -1.48
CA ILE A 79 -15.18 21.37 -0.94
C ILE A 79 -16.36 21.00 -1.85
N GLY A 80 -17.50 20.68 -1.25
CA GLY A 80 -18.75 20.37 -1.94
C GLY A 80 -18.76 19.00 -2.61
N THR A 81 -17.96 18.07 -2.11
CA THR A 81 -17.86 16.71 -2.64
C THR A 81 -18.22 15.68 -1.57
N ALA A 82 -18.59 14.47 -1.99
CA ALA A 82 -18.86 13.36 -1.08
C ALA A 82 -17.67 13.06 -0.14
N GLY A 83 -16.44 13.35 -0.60
CA GLY A 83 -15.23 13.23 0.23
C GLY A 83 -15.19 14.22 1.39
N GLU A 84 -15.70 15.45 1.22
CA GLU A 84 -15.85 16.41 2.33
C GLU A 84 -16.87 15.92 3.34
N ASP A 85 -18.03 15.46 2.87
CA ASP A 85 -19.10 14.96 3.75
C ASP A 85 -18.64 13.75 4.56
N TYR A 86 -17.88 12.84 3.93
CA TYR A 86 -17.27 11.71 4.62
C TYR A 86 -16.27 12.17 5.69
N TYR A 87 -15.35 13.07 5.34
CA TYR A 87 -14.36 13.57 6.28
C TYR A 87 -14.98 14.26 7.50
N LEU A 88 -15.96 15.13 7.26
CA LEU A 88 -16.64 15.83 8.34
C LEU A 88 -17.40 14.86 9.25
N ARG A 89 -18.00 13.81 8.70
CA ARG A 89 -18.76 12.82 9.46
C ARG A 89 -17.89 11.86 10.25
N GLU A 90 -16.89 11.28 9.59
CA GLU A 90 -16.17 10.09 10.09
C GLU A 90 -14.77 10.40 10.64
N VAL A 91 -14.19 11.55 10.31
CA VAL A 91 -12.80 11.87 10.66
C VAL A 91 -12.72 13.04 11.63
N SER A 92 -13.40 14.13 11.32
CA SER A 92 -13.23 15.40 12.04
C SER A 92 -14.39 15.78 12.97
N ASN A 93 -15.41 14.93 13.08
CA ASN A 93 -16.59 15.16 13.92
C ASN A 93 -17.22 16.55 13.69
N GLY A 94 -17.29 16.99 12.42
CA GLY A 94 -17.85 18.25 11.98
C GLY A 94 -16.87 19.42 11.90
N ASN A 95 -15.60 19.26 12.28
CA ASN A 95 -14.62 20.35 12.23
C ASN A 95 -13.96 20.47 10.84
N ARG A 96 -13.81 21.71 10.35
CA ARG A 96 -13.14 22.03 9.07
C ARG A 96 -11.67 22.37 9.30
N ASN A 97 -10.91 21.37 9.73
CA ASN A 97 -9.49 21.46 10.06
C ASN A 97 -8.55 20.97 8.93
N TYR A 98 -9.02 21.02 7.68
CA TYR A 98 -8.32 20.55 6.49
C TYR A 98 -7.96 21.70 5.55
N TYR A 99 -7.05 21.48 4.60
CA TYR A 99 -6.72 22.44 3.53
C TYR A 99 -7.80 22.41 2.42
N PRO A 100 -8.56 23.50 2.21
CA PRO A 100 -9.67 23.51 1.27
C PRO A 100 -9.19 23.57 -0.18
N LEU A 101 -9.68 22.65 -1.01
CA LEU A 101 -9.40 22.59 -2.44
C LEU A 101 -10.67 22.85 -3.26
N LYS A 102 -10.54 23.57 -4.38
CA LYS A 102 -11.67 23.90 -5.26
C LYS A 102 -11.69 23.02 -6.50
N SER A 103 -10.51 22.72 -7.06
CA SER A 103 -10.39 21.95 -8.29
C SER A 103 -9.59 20.67 -8.09
N ARG A 104 -9.89 19.64 -8.90
CA ARG A 104 -9.10 18.41 -8.94
C ARG A 104 -7.67 18.68 -9.43
N LYS A 105 -7.50 19.60 -10.38
CA LYS A 105 -6.17 19.96 -10.88
C LYS A 105 -5.34 20.62 -9.78
N GLU A 106 -5.95 21.53 -9.03
CA GLU A 106 -5.34 22.17 -7.87
C GLU A 106 -4.92 21.14 -6.81
N THR A 107 -5.72 20.08 -6.58
CA THR A 107 -5.32 18.97 -5.70
C THR A 107 -3.99 18.36 -6.12
N PHE A 108 -3.84 17.99 -7.39
CA PHE A 108 -2.61 17.36 -7.87
C PHE A 108 -1.43 18.31 -7.91
N ASP A 109 -1.64 19.56 -8.34
CA ASP A 109 -0.59 20.57 -8.36
C ASP A 109 -0.07 20.85 -6.94
N ASN A 110 -0.95 20.92 -5.94
CA ASN A 110 -0.57 21.14 -4.54
C ASN A 110 0.11 19.92 -3.90
N LEU A 111 -0.27 18.70 -4.30
CA LEU A 111 0.42 17.46 -3.89
C LEU A 111 1.85 17.42 -4.46
N LEU A 112 2.01 17.75 -5.74
CA LEU A 112 3.33 17.78 -6.41
C LEU A 112 4.23 18.89 -5.87
N ALA A 113 3.64 20.03 -5.45
CA ALA A 113 4.36 21.12 -4.81
C ALA A 113 4.64 20.89 -3.31
N SER A 114 4.22 19.75 -2.74
CA SER A 114 4.35 19.42 -1.32
C SER A 114 3.74 20.48 -0.39
N ILE A 115 2.66 21.14 -0.85
CA ILE A 115 1.84 22.05 -0.04
C ILE A 115 0.88 21.25 0.84
N ILE A 116 0.41 20.12 0.32
CA ILE A 116 -0.42 19.14 1.01
C ILE A 116 0.28 17.78 0.96
N ASP A 117 0.14 17.00 2.04
CA ASP A 117 0.78 15.68 2.17
C ASP A 117 -0.15 14.56 1.68
N ALA A 118 -1.46 14.76 1.78
CA ALA A 118 -2.47 13.79 1.34
C ALA A 118 -3.74 14.47 0.86
N SER A 119 -4.48 13.75 0.01
CA SER A 119 -5.84 14.13 -0.39
C SER A 119 -6.70 12.90 -0.64
N PHE A 120 -8.02 13.07 -0.55
CA PHE A 120 -8.97 11.99 -0.77
C PHE A 120 -9.39 11.97 -2.23
N ILE A 121 -9.43 10.79 -2.83
CA ILE A 121 -9.83 10.59 -4.22
C ILE A 121 -10.59 9.28 -4.39
N ASP A 122 -11.55 9.27 -5.31
CA ASP A 122 -12.26 8.05 -5.69
C ASP A 122 -11.30 7.08 -6.38
N ILE A 123 -11.30 5.81 -5.98
CA ILE A 123 -10.33 4.80 -6.43
C ILE A 123 -10.20 4.71 -7.96
N GLY A 124 -11.31 4.64 -8.69
CA GLY A 124 -11.26 4.52 -10.15
C GLY A 124 -10.62 5.73 -10.84
N VAL A 125 -10.80 6.93 -10.29
CA VAL A 125 -10.15 8.14 -10.80
C VAL A 125 -8.69 8.18 -10.35
N GLY A 126 -8.42 7.83 -9.10
CA GLY A 126 -7.08 7.79 -8.53
C GLY A 126 -6.16 6.84 -9.29
N GLU A 127 -6.61 5.61 -9.55
CA GLU A 127 -5.83 4.60 -10.27
C GLU A 127 -5.49 5.07 -11.68
N TYR A 128 -6.49 5.60 -12.41
CA TYR A 128 -6.27 6.12 -13.76
C TYR A 128 -5.27 7.28 -13.75
N VAL A 129 -5.44 8.25 -12.85
CA VAL A 129 -4.61 9.46 -12.83
C VAL A 129 -3.18 9.14 -12.41
N THR A 130 -2.99 8.33 -11.38
CA THR A 130 -1.66 7.94 -10.88
C THR A 130 -0.91 7.08 -11.91
N ASN A 131 -1.59 6.15 -12.58
CA ASN A 131 -0.95 5.25 -13.55
C ASN A 131 -0.71 5.87 -14.94
N ASN A 132 -1.43 6.93 -15.32
CA ASN A 132 -1.34 7.49 -16.67
C ASN A 132 -0.85 8.94 -16.73
N ILE A 133 -1.05 9.74 -15.67
CA ILE A 133 -0.78 11.20 -15.71
C ILE A 133 0.33 11.58 -14.73
N TYR A 134 0.22 11.17 -13.46
CA TYR A 134 1.12 11.60 -12.40
C TYR A 134 1.82 10.42 -11.72
N TYR A 135 2.89 9.92 -12.36
CA TYR A 135 3.71 8.80 -11.86
C TYR A 135 4.44 9.08 -10.54
N ASN A 136 4.51 10.35 -10.12
CA ASN A 136 5.16 10.77 -8.88
C ASN A 136 4.24 10.67 -7.65
N LEU A 137 2.95 10.41 -7.88
CA LEU A 137 1.98 10.22 -6.82
C LEU A 137 1.73 8.73 -6.62
N THR A 138 1.30 8.37 -5.42
CA THR A 138 0.95 6.98 -5.08
C THR A 138 -0.37 6.99 -4.32
N LEU A 139 -1.20 5.98 -4.56
CA LEU A 139 -2.38 5.75 -3.73
C LEU A 139 -1.95 5.00 -2.47
N VAL A 140 -2.40 5.48 -1.31
CA VAL A 140 -1.95 4.98 -0.01
C VAL A 140 -3.14 4.68 0.88
N GLY A 141 -3.06 3.56 1.59
CA GLY A 141 -4.11 3.08 2.50
C GLY A 141 -5.00 2.01 1.91
N GLU A 142 -5.87 1.47 2.79
CA GLU A 142 -6.97 0.59 2.39
C GLU A 142 -8.18 1.41 1.95
N ASP A 143 -9.03 0.80 1.14
CA ASP A 143 -10.26 1.40 0.66
C ASP A 143 -11.18 1.74 1.84
N PHE A 144 -11.72 2.96 1.83
CA PHE A 144 -12.61 3.45 2.87
C PHE A 144 -13.79 4.20 2.26
N GLY A 145 -14.90 4.26 3.00
CA GLY A 145 -16.08 5.00 2.57
C GLY A 145 -16.69 4.40 1.31
N GLU A 146 -17.23 3.19 1.43
CA GLU A 146 -17.90 2.50 0.32
C GLU A 146 -18.95 3.40 -0.34
N GLY A 147 -18.66 3.79 -1.57
CA GLY A 147 -19.50 4.63 -2.40
C GLY A 147 -19.75 3.95 -3.74
N LEU A 148 -20.96 4.14 -4.27
CA LEU A 148 -21.34 3.61 -5.57
C LEU A 148 -21.60 4.77 -6.53
N PHE A 149 -21.09 4.64 -7.75
CA PHE A 149 -21.51 5.51 -8.84
C PHE A 149 -22.88 5.09 -9.33
N GLY A 150 -23.80 6.05 -9.43
CA GLY A 150 -25.16 5.83 -9.87
C GLY A 150 -25.62 6.93 -10.81
N ILE A 151 -26.60 6.60 -11.65
CA ILE A 151 -27.30 7.57 -12.50
C ILE A 151 -28.52 8.04 -11.72
N ILE A 152 -28.65 9.35 -11.55
CA ILE A 152 -29.79 9.95 -10.83
C ILE A 152 -30.86 10.29 -11.85
N THR A 153 -32.07 9.79 -11.62
CA THR A 153 -33.24 10.06 -12.47
C THR A 153 -34.33 10.78 -11.66
N PRO A 154 -35.23 11.53 -12.33
CA PRO A 154 -36.36 12.16 -11.64
C PRO A 154 -37.25 11.12 -10.94
N GLN A 155 -37.86 11.53 -9.82
CA GLN A 155 -38.80 10.68 -9.11
C GLN A 155 -39.97 10.30 -10.02
N GLN A 156 -40.29 9.00 -10.10
CA GLN A 156 -41.32 8.42 -10.97
C GLN A 156 -41.07 8.56 -12.48
N TRP A 157 -39.81 8.57 -12.91
CA TRP A 157 -39.51 8.55 -14.34
C TRP A 157 -39.94 7.23 -15.00
N ILE A 158 -40.72 7.33 -16.07
CA ILE A 158 -41.34 6.18 -16.76
C ILE A 158 -40.29 5.16 -17.25
N TYR A 159 -39.10 5.64 -17.64
CA TYR A 159 -38.02 4.79 -18.17
C TYR A 159 -37.02 4.32 -17.12
N ALA A 160 -37.24 4.57 -15.82
CA ALA A 160 -36.30 4.16 -14.78
C ALA A 160 -36.08 2.63 -14.79
N GLN A 161 -37.18 1.87 -14.91
CA GLN A 161 -37.11 0.41 -14.98
C GLN A 161 -36.38 -0.09 -16.23
N ASP A 162 -36.64 0.53 -17.38
CA ASP A 162 -35.98 0.16 -18.64
C ASP A 162 -34.47 0.45 -18.58
N LEU A 163 -34.09 1.60 -17.99
CA LEU A 163 -32.69 1.96 -17.78
C LEU A 163 -31.97 0.92 -16.90
N ASP A 164 -32.59 0.49 -15.80
CA ASP A 164 -32.01 -0.51 -14.90
C ASP A 164 -31.79 -1.85 -15.61
N VAL A 165 -32.75 -2.29 -16.42
CA VAL A 165 -32.63 -3.53 -17.20
C VAL A 165 -31.48 -3.43 -18.21
N VAL A 166 -31.34 -2.28 -18.89
CA VAL A 166 -30.23 -2.08 -19.83
C VAL A 166 -28.88 -2.08 -19.10
N ILE A 167 -28.76 -1.40 -17.95
CA ILE A 167 -27.52 -1.40 -17.17
C ILE A 167 -27.13 -2.82 -16.72
N LEU A 168 -28.11 -3.62 -16.27
CA LEU A 168 -27.89 -5.03 -15.92
C LEU A 168 -27.41 -5.84 -17.12
N SER A 169 -28.05 -5.69 -18.29
CA SER A 169 -27.64 -6.38 -19.51
C SER A 169 -26.22 -6.00 -19.96
N LEU A 170 -25.81 -4.75 -19.76
CA LEU A 170 -24.45 -4.28 -20.07
C LEU A 170 -23.40 -4.87 -19.11
N ARG A 171 -23.78 -5.09 -17.84
CA ARG A 171 -22.95 -5.77 -16.85
C ARG A 171 -22.81 -7.26 -17.17
N GLU A 172 -23.92 -7.94 -17.44
CA GLU A 172 -23.96 -9.38 -17.76
C GLU A 172 -23.22 -9.71 -19.07
N SER A 173 -23.34 -8.85 -20.07
CA SER A 173 -22.60 -8.99 -21.34
C SER A 173 -21.09 -8.73 -21.23
N GLY A 174 -20.62 -8.25 -20.07
CA GLY A 174 -19.22 -7.88 -19.85
C GLY A 174 -18.79 -6.62 -20.59
N THR A 175 -19.72 -5.84 -21.13
CA THR A 175 -19.41 -4.61 -21.89
C THR A 175 -18.77 -3.55 -21.00
N ILE A 176 -19.23 -3.41 -19.76
CA ILE A 176 -18.66 -2.47 -18.78
C ILE A 176 -17.20 -2.81 -18.47
N GLU A 177 -16.88 -4.10 -18.34
CA GLU A 177 -15.51 -4.55 -18.07
C GLU A 177 -14.57 -4.24 -19.24
N LYS A 178 -15.07 -4.34 -20.49
CA LYS A 178 -14.31 -3.95 -21.68
C LYS A 178 -14.02 -2.45 -21.75
N LEU A 179 -14.89 -1.61 -21.20
CA LEU A 179 -14.70 -0.15 -21.15
C LEU A 179 -13.70 0.28 -20.06
N ARG A 180 -13.41 -0.62 -19.11
CA ARG A 180 -12.44 -0.39 -18.02
C ARG A 180 -10.99 -0.60 -18.49
N GLN A 181 -10.78 -1.45 -19.50
CA GLN A 181 -9.48 -1.75 -20.10
C GLN A 181 -9.06 -0.67 -21.09
#